data_AF-A0A3M1YPI4-F1
#
_entry.id   AF-A0A3M1YPI4-F1
#
_cell.length_a   1.000
_cell.length_b   1.000
_cell.length_c   1.000
_cell.angle_alpha   90.00
_cell.angle_beta   90.00
_cell.angle_gamma   90.00
#
_symmetry.space_group_name_H-M   'P 1'
#
loop_
_entity.id
_entity.type
_entity.pdbx_description
1 polymer ?
#
loop_
_entity_poly.entity_id
_entity_poly.type
_entity_poly.pdbx_seq_one_letter_code
_entity_poly.pdbx_strand_id
1 'polypeptide(L)' 'MRTVDWVDGRVQMIDQKQIPWKLEIVYFDDYKAVAAG' A
#
# COMPACT_ATOMS: atom_id res chain seq x y z
N MET A 1 0.97 -13.74 -2.24
CA MET A 1 1.05 -12.42 -1.60
C MET A 1 1.23 -11.40 -2.70
N ARG A 2 0.39 -10.36 -2.78
CA ARG A 2 0.48 -9.32 -3.81
C ARG A 2 1.00 -8.04 -3.17
N THR A 3 1.75 -7.25 -3.93
CA THR A 3 2.34 -5.98 -3.46
C THR A 3 1.29 -4.88 -3.26
N VAL A 4 0.20 -4.94 -4.03
CA VAL A 4 -0.94 -4.03 -4.00
C VAL A 4 -2.20 -4.89 -4.12
N ASP A 5 -3.20 -4.59 -3.30
CA ASP A 5 -4.53 -5.21 -3.34
C ASP A 5 -5.63 -4.16 -3.12
N TRP A 6 -6.82 -4.43 -3.63
CA TRP A 6 -8.02 -3.62 -3.36
C TRP A 6 -8.89 -4.35 -2.33
N VAL A 7 -9.11 -3.72 -1.17
CA VAL A 7 -9.81 -4.33 -0.03
C VAL A 7 -10.76 -3.31 0.59
N ASP A 8 -12.03 -3.66 0.74
CA ASP A 8 -13.06 -2.80 1.35
C ASP A 8 -13.13 -1.38 0.78
N GLY A 9 -12.94 -1.25 -0.53
CA GLY A 9 -12.98 0.05 -1.22
C GLY A 9 -11.68 0.86 -1.12
N ARG A 10 -10.65 0.34 -0.46
CA ARG A 10 -9.34 1.00 -0.27
C ARG A 10 -8.22 0.25 -0.99
N VAL A 11 -7.16 0.97 -1.31
CA VAL A 11 -5.90 0.38 -1.79
C VAL A 11 -5.08 -0.03 -0.57
N GLN A 12 -4.73 -1.31 -0.48
CA GLN A 12 -3.76 -1.85 0.46
C GLN A 12 -2.43 -2.06 -0.28
N MET A 13 -1.31 -1.59 0.27
CA MET A 13 0.00 -1.73 -0.37
C MET A 13 1.09 -2.00 0.65
N ILE A 14 2.11 -2.77 0.27
CA ILE A 14 3.35 -2.91 1.04
C ILE A 14 4.20 -1.65 0.85
N ASP A 15 4.63 -1.00 1.94
CA ASP A 15 5.61 0.09 1.88
C ASP A 15 6.99 -0.46 1.54
N GLN A 16 7.35 -0.35 0.26
CA GLN A 16 8.62 -0.84 -0.27
C GLN A 16 9.83 -0.02 0.22
N LYS A 17 9.64 1.13 0.88
CA LYS A 17 10.75 1.89 1.48
C LYS A 17 11.28 1.23 2.76
N GLN A 18 10.49 0.34 3.38
CA GLN A 18 10.82 -0.29 4.67
C GLN A 18 11.48 -1.67 4.53
N ILE A 19 11.33 -2.31 3.37
CA ILE A 19 11.93 -3.62 3.11
C ILE A 19 13.46 -3.49 2.87
N PRO A 20 14.27 -4.48 3.27
CA PRO A 20 13.89 -5.78 3.84
C PRO A 20 13.69 -5.80 5.36
N TRP A 21 13.89 -4.67 6.05
CA TRP A 21 13.97 -4.63 7.51
C TRP A 21 12.61 -4.71 8.19
N LYS A 22 11.57 -4.19 7.54
CA LYS A 22 10.21 -4.16 8.08
C LYS A 22 9.20 -4.33 6.96
N LEU A 23 8.24 -5.23 7.17
CA LEU A 23 7.07 -5.38 6.29
C LEU A 23 5.93 -4.50 6.83
N GLU A 24 5.75 -3.34 6.21
CA GLU A 24 4.71 -2.38 6.59
C GLU A 24 3.63 -2.32 5.52
N ILE A 25 2.36 -2.30 5.95
CA ILE A 25 1.21 -2.18 5.06
C ILE A 25 0.58 -0.80 5.25
N VAL A 26 0.43 -0.10 4.13
CA VAL A 26 -0.24 1.20 4.05
C VAL A 26 -1.58 1.07 3.35
N TYR A 27 -2.52 1.92 3.75
CA TYR A 27 -3.86 1.99 3.18
C TYR A 27 -4.08 3.37 2.56
N PHE A 28 -4.62 3.40 1.36
CA PHE A 28 -5.05 4.61 0.68
C PHE A 28 -6.55 4.55 0.39
N ASP A 29 -7.22 5.69 0.51
CA ASP A 29 -8.68 5.76 0.28
C ASP A 29 -9.04 5.53 -1.19
N ASP A 30 -8.17 5.91 -2.13
CA ASP A 30 -8.31 5.60 -3.55
C ASP A 30 -6.94 5.45 -4.23
N TYR A 31 -6.95 5.12 -5.52
CA TYR A 31 -5.72 4.99 -6.30
C TYR A 31 -5.00 6.32 -6.55
N LYS A 32 -5.69 7.47 -6.46
CA LYS A 32 -5.09 8.78 -6.71
C LYS A 32 -4.21 9.20 -5.55
N ALA A 33 -4.60 8.83 -4.32
CA ALA A 33 -3.81 9.09 -3.12
C ALA A 33 -2.43 8.40 -3.15
N VAL A 34 -2.28 7.31 -3.91
CA VAL A 34 -0.98 6.65 -4.15
C VAL A 34 0.00 7.58 -4.88
N ALA A 35 -0.49 8.40 -5.81
CA ALA A 35 0.35 9.29 -6.63
C ALA A 35 0.82 10.55 -5.88
N ALA A 36 0.25 10.84 -4.71
CA ALA A 36 0.58 12.01 -3.91
C ALA A 36 1.69 11.76 -2.87
N GLY A 37 2.15 10.51 -2.70
CA GLY A 37 3.11 10.09 -1.66
C GLY A 37 4.52 9.73 -2.14
#